data_AF-A0A821G3A2-F1
#
_entry.id   AF-A0A821G3A2-F1
#
_cell.length_a   1.000
_cell.length_b   1.000
_cell.length_c   1.000
_cell.angle_alpha   90.00
_cell.angle_beta   90.00
_cell.angle_gamma   90.00
#
_symmetry.space_group_name_H-M   'P 1'
#
loop_
_entity.id
_entity.type
_entity.pdbx_description
1 polymer ?
#
loop_
_entity_poly.entity_id
_entity_poly.type
_entity_poly.pdbx_seq_one_letter_code
_entity_poly.pdbx_strand_id
1 'polypeptide(L)'
;MTTSSQSLTNELACQSFTDSISNSTTSSYEHDTERSSQTATEIDQNRSINAAICNPCVLCLTEEKRLACIPCGHMATCVACDHSLRSCSICRREIEAFVRIYI
;
A
#
# COMPACT_ATOMS: atom_id res chain seq x y z
N MET A 1 30.07 -14.54 -33.96
CA MET A 1 28.61 -14.60 -34.07
C MET A 1 28.06 -14.35 -32.69
N THR A 2 27.37 -13.22 -32.56
CA THR A 2 26.80 -12.65 -31.35
C THR A 2 25.53 -13.38 -30.93
N THR A 3 25.42 -13.79 -29.68
CA THR A 3 24.15 -14.04 -28.99
C THR A 3 24.37 -13.61 -27.53
N SER A 4 24.23 -12.33 -27.21
CA SER A 4 22.96 -11.71 -26.79
C SER A 4 22.37 -12.38 -25.54
N SER A 5 22.76 -11.80 -24.41
CA SER A 5 22.04 -11.59 -23.16
C SER A 5 20.57 -12.02 -23.11
N GLN A 6 20.17 -12.58 -21.96
CA GLN A 6 18.98 -12.14 -21.22
C GLN A 6 19.05 -12.65 -19.78
N SER A 7 19.36 -11.73 -18.88
CA SER A 7 19.22 -11.88 -17.43
C SER A 7 17.73 -11.98 -17.10
N LEU A 8 17.31 -13.04 -16.41
CA LEU A 8 15.97 -13.15 -15.84
C LEU A 8 15.94 -12.31 -14.56
N THR A 9 15.61 -11.03 -14.67
CA THR A 9 15.24 -10.22 -13.51
C THR A 9 13.80 -10.56 -13.13
N ASN A 10 13.62 -11.21 -11.98
CA ASN A 10 12.30 -11.37 -11.36
C ASN A 10 11.80 -9.99 -10.90
N GLU A 11 10.99 -9.35 -11.73
CA GLU A 11 10.36 -8.07 -11.45
C GLU A 11 9.09 -8.29 -10.62
N LEU A 12 9.24 -8.60 -9.33
CA LEU A 12 8.16 -8.46 -8.34
C LEU A 12 8.25 -7.06 -7.71
N ALA A 13 8.10 -6.04 -8.53
CA ALA A 13 7.68 -4.73 -8.08
C ALA A 13 6.16 -4.70 -8.24
N CYS A 14 5.42 -4.66 -7.14
CA CYS A 14 3.97 -4.55 -7.18
C CYS A 14 3.56 -3.33 -7.99
N GLN A 15 3.13 -3.58 -9.22
CA GLN A 15 2.46 -2.58 -10.03
C GLN A 15 1.17 -2.22 -9.31
N SER A 16 1.04 -0.93 -9.07
CA SER A 16 -0.04 -0.29 -8.37
C SER A 16 -1.39 -0.68 -8.98
N PHE A 17 -2.07 -1.67 -8.39
CA PHE A 17 -3.50 -1.84 -8.59
C PHE A 17 -4.20 -0.75 -7.79
N THR A 18 -4.27 0.46 -8.36
CA THR A 18 -5.39 1.34 -8.04
C THR A 18 -6.60 0.67 -8.65
N ASP A 19 -7.34 -0.09 -7.85
CA ASP A 19 -8.65 -0.58 -8.26
C ASP A 19 -9.44 0.63 -8.74
N SER A 20 -9.91 0.53 -9.97
CA SER A 20 -10.77 1.50 -10.63
C SER A 20 -12.10 1.52 -9.88
N ILE A 21 -12.20 2.29 -8.79
CA ILE A 21 -13.50 2.71 -8.27
C ILE A 21 -14.00 3.77 -9.25
N SER A 22 -14.86 3.32 -10.16
CA SER A 22 -15.64 4.22 -11.01
C SER A 22 -16.43 5.20 -10.14
N ASN A 23 -16.14 6.49 -10.33
CA ASN A 23 -16.78 7.62 -9.65
C ASN A 23 -18.30 7.57 -9.74
N SER A 24 -18.98 7.89 -8.64
CA SER A 24 -20.31 8.52 -8.61
C SER A 24 -20.60 9.11 -7.23
N THR A 25 -20.10 10.32 -6.96
CA THR A 25 -20.94 11.49 -6.63
C THR A 25 -20.06 12.69 -6.32
N THR A 26 -20.26 13.72 -7.14
CA THR A 26 -19.89 15.11 -6.94
C THR A 26 -20.25 15.63 -5.55
N SER A 27 -19.27 16.16 -4.83
CA SER A 27 -19.44 17.38 -4.06
C SER A 27 -18.15 18.20 -4.15
N SER A 28 -18.33 19.39 -4.69
CA SER A 28 -17.38 20.45 -5.00
C SER A 28 -16.49 20.88 -3.82
N TYR A 29 -15.18 20.82 -4.03
CA TYR A 29 -14.22 21.81 -3.54
C TYR A 29 -13.05 21.85 -4.53
N GLU A 30 -13.05 22.92 -5.32
CA GLU A 30 -12.01 23.25 -6.28
C GLU A 30 -10.77 23.77 -5.54
N HIS A 31 -9.58 23.34 -5.95
CA HIS A 31 -8.41 24.20 -5.85
C HIS A 31 -7.48 23.94 -7.04
N ASP A 32 -7.22 25.04 -7.74
CA ASP A 32 -6.60 25.13 -9.05
C ASP A 32 -5.10 24.79 -9.07
N THR A 33 -4.71 24.48 -10.30
CA THR A 33 -3.38 24.20 -10.84
C THR A 33 -2.34 25.30 -10.61
N GLU A 34 -1.05 24.94 -10.53
CA GLU A 34 0.00 25.55 -11.35
C GLU A 34 1.37 24.84 -11.24
N ARG A 35 2.12 24.91 -12.34
CA ARG A 35 3.39 24.24 -12.67
C ARG A 35 4.52 25.28 -12.63
N SER A 36 5.72 24.95 -12.11
CA SER A 36 7.04 25.24 -12.74
C SER A 36 8.26 24.99 -11.81
N SER A 37 9.12 24.06 -12.24
CA SER A 37 10.58 24.14 -12.47
C SER A 37 11.60 24.78 -11.48
N GLN A 38 12.70 24.00 -11.25
CA GLN A 38 14.13 24.39 -11.03
C GLN A 38 14.56 24.87 -9.62
N THR A 39 15.68 24.51 -8.97
CA THR A 39 16.98 23.90 -9.35
C THR A 39 17.65 23.14 -8.17
N ALA A 40 18.57 22.24 -8.54
CA ALA A 40 19.49 21.38 -7.78
C ALA A 40 20.07 21.86 -6.43
N THR A 41 20.05 20.96 -5.45
CA THR A 41 21.16 20.74 -4.50
C THR A 41 21.37 19.23 -4.28
N GLU A 42 22.57 18.76 -4.66
CA GLU A 42 23.34 17.63 -4.10
C GLU A 42 22.61 16.32 -3.77
N ILE A 43 22.66 15.38 -4.72
CA ILE A 43 22.17 14.02 -4.56
C ILE A 43 23.19 13.22 -3.74
N ASP A 44 22.96 13.12 -2.44
CA ASP A 44 23.55 12.10 -1.58
C ASP A 44 23.02 10.72 -2.04
N GLN A 45 23.87 9.96 -2.72
CA GLN A 45 23.55 8.64 -3.28
C GLN A 45 23.63 7.54 -2.21
N ASN A 46 23.02 7.77 -1.04
CA ASN A 46 22.66 6.72 -0.11
C ASN A 46 21.13 6.64 0.02
N ARG A 47 20.46 6.45 -1.13
CA ARG A 47 19.05 6.09 -1.13
C ARG A 47 18.96 4.65 -0.67
N SER A 48 18.89 4.47 0.65
CA SER A 48 18.45 3.24 1.29
C SER A 48 17.31 2.65 0.47
N ILE A 49 17.51 1.43 -0.03
CA ILE A 49 16.46 0.67 -0.71
C ILE A 49 15.47 0.26 0.38
N ASN A 50 14.62 1.20 0.78
CA ASN A 50 13.38 0.87 1.47
C ASN A 50 12.53 0.19 0.41
N ALA A 51 12.64 -1.14 0.34
CA ALA A 51 11.79 -1.95 -0.52
C ALA A 51 10.33 -1.53 -0.23
N ALA A 52 9.63 -1.08 -1.28
CA ALA A 52 8.25 -0.64 -1.12
C ALA A 52 7.40 -1.83 -0.66
N ILE A 53 6.73 -1.67 0.49
CA ILE A 53 5.79 -2.67 1.00
C ILE A 53 4.51 -2.58 0.17
N CYS A 54 4.15 -3.66 -0.51
CA CYS A 54 3.06 -3.67 -1.48
C CYS A 54 1.67 -3.62 -0.85
N ASN A 55 1.53 -4.15 0.37
CA ASN A 55 0.25 -4.21 1.06
C ASN A 55 0.36 -3.76 2.53
N PRO A 56 0.73 -2.50 2.78
CA PRO A 56 1.08 -2.04 4.12
C PRO A 56 -0.14 -2.04 5.04
N CYS A 57 0.12 -2.27 6.32
CA CYS A 57 -0.83 -2.11 7.42
C CYS A 57 -1.29 -0.65 7.44
N VAL A 58 -2.61 -0.45 7.48
CA VAL A 58 -3.20 0.90 7.46
C VAL A 58 -2.90 1.74 8.70
N LEU A 59 -2.33 1.12 9.75
CA LEU A 59 -1.97 1.80 10.98
C LEU A 59 -0.49 2.19 11.01
N CYS A 60 0.42 1.22 10.92
CA CYS A 60 1.85 1.51 11.08
C CYS A 60 2.58 1.81 9.77
N LEU A 61 2.00 1.46 8.62
CA LEU A 61 2.64 1.59 7.29
C LEU A 61 4.04 0.98 7.17
N THR A 62 4.44 0.14 8.13
CA THR A 62 5.81 -0.40 8.30
C THR A 62 5.85 -1.91 8.07
N GLU A 63 4.71 -2.59 8.17
CA GLU A 63 4.57 -4.03 7.95
C GLU A 63 3.40 -4.31 7.00
N GLU A 64 3.39 -5.49 6.40
CA GLU A 64 2.27 -5.94 5.57
C GLU A 64 1.03 -6.32 6.39
N LYS A 65 -0.14 -6.19 5.76
CA LYS A 65 -1.38 -6.75 6.31
C LYS A 65 -1.27 -8.27 6.39
N ARG A 66 -1.53 -8.82 7.57
CA ARG A 66 -1.46 -10.25 7.87
C ARG A 66 -2.69 -10.76 8.63
N LEU A 67 -3.65 -9.89 8.96
CA LEU A 67 -4.84 -10.24 9.72
C LEU A 67 -6.13 -9.90 8.98
N ALA A 68 -7.05 -10.87 8.95
CA ALA A 68 -8.43 -10.69 8.52
C ALA A 68 -9.35 -10.51 9.74
N CYS A 69 -10.27 -9.56 9.67
CA CYS A 69 -11.27 -9.29 10.70
C CYS A 69 -12.45 -10.29 10.61
N ILE A 70 -12.83 -10.92 11.72
CA ILE A 70 -14.03 -11.77 11.81
C ILE A 70 -15.18 -10.96 12.42
N PRO A 71 -16.41 -10.99 11.85
CA PRO A 71 -16.87 -11.88 10.76
C PRO A 71 -16.82 -11.28 9.35
N CYS A 72 -16.31 -10.06 9.14
CA CYS A 72 -16.41 -9.40 7.83
C CYS A 72 -15.39 -9.86 6.78
N GLY A 73 -14.31 -10.54 7.17
CA GLY A 73 -13.29 -11.12 6.29
C GLY A 73 -12.25 -10.14 5.74
N HIS A 74 -12.41 -8.83 5.93
CA HIS A 74 -11.48 -7.83 5.39
C HIS A 74 -10.09 -7.90 6.05
N MET A 75 -9.03 -7.87 5.23
CA MET A 75 -7.66 -7.73 5.71
C MET A 75 -7.31 -6.27 5.94
N ALA A 76 -7.09 -5.88 7.20
CA ALA A 76 -6.93 -4.47 7.59
C ALA A 76 -5.54 -4.14 8.16
N THR A 77 -4.93 -5.05 8.93
CA THR A 77 -3.73 -4.73 9.75
C THR A 77 -2.66 -5.82 9.75
N CYS A 78 -1.45 -5.44 10.16
CA CYS A 78 -0.39 -6.38 10.57
C CYS A 78 -0.70 -6.96 11.96
N VAL A 79 0.12 -7.93 12.39
CA VAL A 79 -0.05 -8.61 13.69
C VAL A 79 0.19 -7.66 14.86
N ALA A 80 1.17 -6.77 14.77
CA ALA A 80 1.51 -5.86 15.85
C ALA A 80 0.46 -4.76 16.11
N CYS A 81 -0.45 -4.49 15.17
CA CYS A 81 -1.42 -3.39 15.27
C CYS A 81 -2.86 -3.86 15.49
N ASP A 82 -3.08 -5.15 15.74
CA ASP A 82 -4.41 -5.76 15.87
C ASP A 82 -5.24 -5.20 17.04
N HIS A 83 -4.60 -5.03 18.19
CA HIS A 83 -5.20 -4.57 19.44
C HIS A 83 -5.69 -3.13 19.38
N SER A 84 -5.26 -2.35 18.38
CA SER A 84 -5.66 -0.96 18.17
C SER A 84 -7.03 -0.83 17.51
N LEU A 85 -7.63 -1.92 16.98
CA LEU A 85 -8.96 -1.89 16.38
C LEU A 85 -10.00 -2.59 17.27
N ARG A 86 -11.20 -2.02 17.28
CA ARG A 86 -12.43 -2.65 17.79
C ARG A 86 -13.47 -2.88 16.70
N SER A 87 -13.37 -2.14 15.59
CA SER A 87 -14.19 -2.28 14.40
C SER A 87 -13.32 -2.27 13.15
N CYS A 88 -13.75 -2.97 12.11
CA CYS A 88 -13.04 -3.08 10.84
C CYS A 88 -12.90 -1.69 10.19
N SER A 89 -11.68 -1.27 9.86
CA SER A 89 -11.43 0.03 9.21
C SER A 89 -12.05 0.16 7.82
N ILE A 90 -12.36 -0.97 7.17
CA ILE A 90 -12.93 -1.02 5.82
C ILE A 90 -14.45 -0.94 5.87
N CYS A 91 -15.12 -1.83 6.61
CA CYS A 91 -16.58 -1.93 6.59
C CYS A 91 -17.26 -1.55 7.92
N ARG A 92 -16.50 -1.05 8.90
CA ARG A 92 -16.95 -0.57 10.22
C ARG A 92 -17.70 -1.58 11.11
N ARG A 93 -17.81 -2.85 10.69
CA ARG A 93 -18.36 -3.94 11.51
C ARG A 93 -17.45 -4.20 12.72
N GLU A 94 -18.03 -4.49 13.88
CA GLU A 94 -17.27 -4.91 15.07
C GLU A 94 -16.42 -6.14 14.77
N ILE A 95 -15.24 -6.17 15.39
CA ILE A 95 -14.28 -7.27 15.23
C ILE A 95 -14.42 -8.19 16.43
N GLU A 96 -14.85 -9.42 16.18
CA GLU A 96 -14.95 -10.46 17.19
C GLU A 96 -13.62 -11.20 17.38
N ALA A 97 -12.87 -11.38 16.28
CA ALA A 97 -11.56 -12.02 16.28
C ALA A 97 -10.74 -11.59 15.07
N PHE A 98 -9.43 -11.86 15.14
CA PHE A 98 -8.53 -11.77 14.00
C PHE A 98 -8.03 -13.16 13.60
N VAL A 99 -7.95 -13.42 12.30
CA VAL A 99 -7.32 -14.62 11.74
C VAL A 99 -6.07 -14.23 10.98
N ARG A 100 -4.96 -14.90 11.27
CA ARG A 100 -3.69 -14.67 10.58
C ARG A 100 -3.66 -15.38 9.23
N ILE A 101 -3.34 -14.63 8.19
CA ILE A 101 -3.24 -15.12 6.81
C ILE A 101 -1.77 -15.27 6.44
N TYR A 102 -1.44 -16.45 5.90
CA TYR A 102 -0.13 -16.76 5.34
C TYR A 102 -0.28 -16.74 3.81
N ILE A 103 0.33 -15.72 3.19
CA ILE A 103 0.46 -15.52 1.74
C ILE A 103 1.91 -15.66 1.35
#